data_AF-A0A855WXP2-F1
#
_entry.id   AF-A0A855WXP2-F1
#
_cell.length_a   1.000
_cell.length_b   1.000
_cell.length_c   1.000
_cell.angle_alpha   90.00
_cell.angle_beta   90.00
_cell.angle_gamma   90.00
#
_symmetry.space_group_name_H-M   'P 1'
#
loop_
_entity.id
_entity.type
_entity.pdbx_description
1 polymer ?
#
loop_
_entity_poly.entity_id
_entity_poly.type
_entity_poly.pdbx_seq_one_letter_code
_entity_poly.pdbx_strand_id
1 'polypeptide(L)'
;MWLLLPTRNKVGNPKSESLIQQCGLPSGAGIVRLYLGDGGATTAFWYTVTLDDGPLSFERQIFFSYSEPDICSIECMGDSILLNCNFWTEPKIAIPLSEAKTTLRQRPIVYYRGKLMSAAEFDRSWHVQQYVVGVYLIICALFLLIRGALLIRWSSSKA
;
A
#
# COMPACT_ATOMS: atom_id res chain seq x y z
N MET A 1 11.22 -4.07 -27.70
CA MET A 1 11.88 -3.88 -26.39
C MET A 1 10.95 -3.06 -25.51
N TRP A 2 10.25 -3.69 -24.57
CA TRP A 2 9.36 -2.98 -23.65
C TRP A 2 10.22 -2.52 -22.46
N LEU A 3 10.55 -1.23 -22.44
CA LEU A 3 11.14 -0.61 -21.25
C LEU A 3 10.08 -0.68 -20.15
N LEU A 4 10.22 -1.62 -19.22
CA LEU A 4 9.44 -1.65 -17.98
C LEU A 4 9.85 -0.42 -17.17
N LEU A 5 9.13 0.69 -17.40
CA LEU A 5 9.31 1.88 -16.60
C LEU A 5 8.97 1.51 -15.15
N PRO A 6 9.90 1.71 -14.21
CA PRO A 6 9.67 1.36 -12.82
C PRO A 6 8.44 2.12 -12.31
N THR A 7 7.52 1.38 -11.69
CA THR A 7 6.23 1.90 -11.22
C THR A 7 6.40 3.03 -10.20
N ARG A 8 5.38 3.88 -10.08
CA ARG A 8 5.29 4.95 -9.07
C ARG A 8 5.52 4.42 -7.65
N ASN A 9 4.88 3.30 -7.34
CA ASN A 9 4.91 2.68 -6.02
C ASN A 9 5.91 1.53 -5.98
N LYS A 10 6.57 1.38 -4.82
CA LYS A 10 7.29 0.16 -4.45
C LYS A 10 6.38 -0.83 -3.70
N VAL A 11 5.39 -0.31 -2.98
CA VAL A 11 4.45 -1.07 -2.16
C VAL A 11 3.02 -0.60 -2.45
N GLY A 12 2.05 -1.53 -2.39
CA GLY A 12 0.66 -1.26 -2.72
C GLY A 12 0.37 -1.42 -4.20
N ASN A 13 -0.81 -0.96 -4.63
CA ASN A 13 -1.26 -1.12 -6.01
C ASN A 13 -1.77 0.21 -6.58
N PRO A 14 -0.96 0.90 -7.42
CA PRO A 14 -1.35 2.17 -8.05
C PRO A 14 -2.67 2.12 -8.83
N LYS A 15 -3.08 0.95 -9.33
CA LYS A 15 -4.32 0.78 -10.10
C LYS A 15 -5.57 0.77 -9.24
N SER A 16 -5.41 0.50 -7.95
CA SER A 16 -6.47 0.48 -6.95
C SER A 16 -6.40 1.68 -6.02
N GLU A 17 -5.67 2.74 -6.43
CA GLU A 17 -5.44 3.95 -5.65
C GLU A 17 -6.13 5.15 -6.30
N SER A 18 -6.86 5.92 -5.50
CA SER A 18 -7.50 7.17 -5.88
C SER A 18 -6.77 8.35 -5.25
N LEU A 19 -6.50 9.40 -6.03
CA LEU A 19 -5.93 10.65 -5.52
C LEU A 19 -6.96 11.32 -4.61
N ILE A 20 -6.59 11.63 -3.37
CA ILE A 20 -7.49 12.29 -2.41
C ILE A 20 -7.02 13.70 -2.03
N GLN A 21 -5.71 13.98 -2.07
CA GLN A 21 -5.18 15.33 -1.86
C GLN A 21 -3.84 15.53 -2.58
N GLN A 22 -3.48 16.77 -2.86
CA GLN A 22 -2.14 17.16 -3.28
C GLN A 22 -1.75 18.51 -2.69
N CYS A 23 -0.45 18.73 -2.51
CA CYS A 23 0.11 20.04 -2.17
C CYS A 23 1.36 20.33 -3.02
N GLY A 24 1.60 21.60 -3.33
CA GLY A 24 2.79 22.04 -4.04
C GLY A 24 3.93 22.33 -3.06
N LEU A 25 5.16 21.94 -3.42
CA LEU A 25 6.34 22.37 -2.69
C LEU A 25 6.61 23.86 -2.93
N PRO A 26 7.24 24.56 -1.96
CA PRO A 26 7.67 25.94 -2.16
C PRO A 26 8.50 26.11 -3.43
N SER A 27 8.38 27.28 -4.05
CA SER A 27 9.12 27.65 -5.26
C SER A 27 8.87 26.74 -6.48
N GLY A 28 7.77 25.98 -6.51
CA GLY A 28 7.43 25.10 -7.61
C GLY A 28 8.34 23.87 -7.72
N ALA A 29 9.05 23.53 -6.65
CA ALA A 29 10.06 22.47 -6.61
C ALA A 29 9.51 21.04 -6.64
N GLY A 30 8.22 20.87 -6.95
CA GLY A 30 7.55 19.58 -7.02
C GLY A 30 6.13 19.58 -6.48
N ILE A 31 5.45 18.45 -6.62
CA ILE A 31 4.09 18.19 -6.13
C ILE A 31 4.13 16.94 -5.27
N VAL A 32 3.51 17.02 -4.09
CA VAL A 32 3.27 15.89 -3.20
C VAL A 32 1.82 15.46 -3.36
N ARG A 33 1.57 14.17 -3.49
CA ARG A 33 0.22 13.61 -3.69
C ARG A 33 -0.07 12.54 -2.65
N LEU A 34 -1.28 12.55 -2.13
CA LEU A 34 -1.83 11.57 -1.20
C LEU A 34 -2.89 10.75 -1.94
N TYR A 35 -2.72 9.44 -1.89
CA TYR A 35 -3.62 8.46 -2.47
C TYR A 35 -4.22 7.57 -1.38
N LEU A 36 -5.50 7.23 -1.57
CA LEU A 36 -6.19 6.19 -0.82
C LEU A 36 -6.36 4.96 -1.72
N GLY A 37 -5.84 3.84 -1.28
CA GLY A 37 -6.00 2.55 -1.92
C GLY A 37 -7.09 1.70 -1.28
N ASP A 38 -7.83 0.97 -2.11
CA ASP A 38 -8.89 0.04 -1.69
C ASP A 38 -8.61 -1.35 -2.26
N GLY A 39 -8.50 -2.34 -1.37
CA GLY A 39 -8.28 -3.75 -1.68
C GLY A 39 -9.55 -4.53 -2.05
N GLY A 40 -10.71 -3.88 -2.09
CA GLY A 40 -12.01 -4.50 -2.40
C GLY A 40 -12.62 -5.27 -1.24
N ALA A 41 -12.06 -5.16 -0.03
CA ALA A 41 -12.60 -5.71 1.20
C ALA A 41 -12.82 -4.58 2.21
N THR A 42 -13.87 -4.67 3.03
CA THR A 42 -14.33 -3.61 3.95
C THR A 42 -13.28 -3.07 4.93
N THR A 43 -12.18 -3.80 5.12
CA THR A 43 -11.09 -3.45 6.06
C THR A 43 -9.72 -3.39 5.40
N ALA A 44 -9.64 -3.44 4.06
CA ALA A 44 -8.37 -3.48 3.32
C ALA A 44 -8.12 -2.14 2.62
N PHE A 45 -7.76 -1.12 3.40
CA PHE A 45 -7.36 0.19 2.86
C PHE A 45 -5.90 0.50 3.18
N TRP A 46 -5.27 1.29 2.32
CA TRP A 46 -3.92 1.81 2.53
C TRP A 46 -3.77 3.23 2.02
N TYR A 47 -2.79 3.95 2.54
CA TYR A 47 -2.44 5.29 2.13
C TYR A 47 -1.06 5.27 1.47
N THR A 48 -0.95 5.97 0.34
CA THR A 48 0.30 6.15 -0.37
C THR A 48 0.57 7.64 -0.52
N VAL A 49 1.76 8.10 -0.14
CA VAL A 49 2.21 9.47 -0.43
C VAL A 49 3.37 9.40 -1.41
N THR A 50 3.30 10.24 -2.42
CA THR A 50 4.28 10.30 -3.50
C THR A 50 4.82 11.71 -3.64
N LEU A 51 6.03 11.79 -4.19
CA LEU A 51 6.70 13.02 -4.57
C LEU A 51 7.02 13.00 -6.05
N ASP A 52 6.57 14.04 -6.74
CA ASP A 52 6.89 14.40 -8.11
C ASP A 52 7.80 15.62 -8.07
N ASP A 53 9.10 15.39 -8.28
CA ASP A 53 10.17 16.39 -8.11
C ASP A 53 10.51 17.08 -9.44
N GLY A 54 9.47 17.46 -10.18
CA GLY A 54 9.57 18.28 -11.40
C GLY A 54 9.75 17.49 -12.72
N PRO A 55 9.88 18.21 -13.84
CA PRO A 55 9.68 17.67 -15.19
C PRO A 55 10.67 16.59 -15.64
N LEU A 56 11.82 16.48 -14.97
CA LEU A 56 12.86 15.49 -15.27
C LEU A 56 12.80 14.27 -14.32
N SER A 57 11.82 14.24 -13.45
CA SER A 57 11.76 13.35 -12.31
C SER A 57 10.44 12.60 -12.30
N PHE A 58 10.51 11.27 -12.26
CA PHE A 58 9.28 10.49 -12.15
C PHE A 58 8.70 10.60 -10.75
N GLU A 59 7.38 10.64 -10.66
CA GLU A 59 6.67 10.50 -9.39
C GLU A 59 7.08 9.20 -8.68
N ARG A 60 7.45 9.30 -7.40
CA ARG A 60 7.88 8.17 -6.58
C ARG A 60 7.19 8.16 -5.23
N GLN A 61 6.82 6.98 -4.76
CA GLN A 61 6.37 6.75 -3.40
C GLN A 61 7.47 7.10 -2.39
N ILE A 62 7.10 7.86 -1.37
CA ILE A 62 7.95 8.24 -0.24
C ILE A 62 7.40 7.70 1.10
N PHE A 63 6.10 7.40 1.14
CA PHE A 63 5.44 6.83 2.31
C PHE A 63 4.32 5.87 1.89
N PHE A 64 4.13 4.83 2.69
CA PHE A 64 3.05 3.86 2.59
C PHE A 64 2.55 3.48 3.99
N SER A 65 1.24 3.33 4.14
CA SER A 65 0.61 2.81 5.35
C SER A 65 -0.54 1.89 5.00
N TYR A 66 -0.50 0.65 5.48
CA TYR A 66 -1.63 -0.28 5.37
C TYR A 66 -2.37 -0.38 6.71
N SER A 67 -3.67 -0.13 6.69
CA SER A 67 -4.59 -0.08 7.84
C SER A 67 -4.30 1.02 8.85
N GLU A 68 -3.06 1.17 9.32
CA GLU A 68 -2.67 2.18 10.30
C GLU A 68 -1.20 2.57 10.12
N PRO A 69 -0.81 3.84 10.30
CA PRO A 69 -1.68 4.97 10.66
C PRO A 69 -2.56 5.45 9.50
N ASP A 70 -3.76 5.93 9.82
CA ASP A 70 -4.57 6.67 8.85
C ASP A 70 -3.89 7.99 8.46
N ILE A 71 -4.09 8.42 7.21
CA ILE A 71 -3.61 9.70 6.67
C ILE A 71 -4.79 10.42 6.00
N CYS A 72 -5.27 11.47 6.66
CA CYS A 72 -6.44 12.25 6.26
C CYS A 72 -6.02 13.41 5.35
N SER A 73 -4.87 14.01 5.64
CA SER A 73 -4.37 15.14 4.87
C SER A 73 -2.84 15.23 4.80
N ILE A 74 -2.38 15.97 3.80
CA ILE A 74 -0.99 16.36 3.60
C ILE A 74 -0.85 17.87 3.52
N GLU A 75 0.22 18.38 4.11
CA GLU A 75 0.60 19.80 4.05
C GLU A 75 2.08 19.94 3.69
N CYS A 76 2.35 20.83 2.74
CA CYS A 76 3.69 21.15 2.29
C CYS A 76 4.09 22.46 2.97
N MET A 77 4.91 22.40 4.02
CA MET A 77 5.28 23.57 4.82
C MET A 77 6.81 23.74 4.87
N GLY A 78 7.30 24.83 4.28
CA GLY A 78 8.74 25.12 4.22
C GLY A 78 9.50 23.92 3.64
N ASP A 79 10.45 23.38 4.40
CA ASP A 79 11.28 22.25 4.00
C ASP A 79 10.77 20.89 4.48
N SER A 80 9.47 20.77 4.77
CA SER A 80 8.87 19.54 5.28
C SER A 80 7.51 19.22 4.67
N ILE A 81 7.20 17.92 4.59
CA ILE A 81 5.90 17.37 4.25
C ILE A 81 5.28 16.86 5.55
N LEU A 82 4.14 17.38 5.94
CA LEU A 82 3.41 16.95 7.14
C LEU A 82 2.28 16.01 6.73
N LEU A 83 2.20 14.86 7.42
CA LEU A 83 1.14 13.88 7.25
C LEU A 83 0.25 13.88 8.49
N ASN A 84 -1.04 14.15 8.29
CA ASN A 84 -2.00 14.39 9.35
C ASN A 84 -3.16 13.41 9.29
N CYS A 85 -3.58 12.89 10.44
CA CYS A 85 -4.88 12.24 10.59
C CYS A 85 -5.28 12.21 12.06
N ASN A 86 -5.75 13.39 12.48
CA ASN A 86 -6.63 13.69 13.61
C ASN A 86 -6.59 15.20 13.76
N PHE A 87 -7.75 15.87 13.68
CA PHE A 87 -7.85 17.33 13.81
C PHE A 87 -7.43 17.86 15.20
N TRP A 88 -7.20 16.97 16.17
CA TRP A 88 -7.06 17.30 17.60
C TRP A 88 -5.71 16.88 18.23
N THR A 89 -4.76 16.38 17.45
CA THR A 89 -3.42 16.00 17.94
C THR A 89 -2.33 16.46 16.98
N GLU A 90 -1.10 16.60 17.49
CA GLU A 90 0.10 16.95 16.72
C GLU A 90 0.25 16.16 15.40
N PRO A 91 0.89 16.75 14.36
CA PRO A 91 1.12 16.07 13.09
C PRO A 91 1.79 14.72 13.35
N LYS A 92 1.18 13.65 12.84
CA LYS A 92 1.57 12.29 13.20
C LYS A 92 2.97 11.96 12.67
N ILE A 93 3.33 12.53 11.52
CA ILE A 93 4.60 12.29 10.83
C ILE A 93 5.02 13.57 10.08
N ALA A 94 6.24 14.03 10.31
CA ALA A 94 6.89 15.08 9.55
C ALA A 94 8.05 14.50 8.74
N ILE A 95 8.04 14.70 7.42
CA ILE A 95 9.04 14.19 6.49
C ILE A 95 9.85 15.36 5.94
N PRO A 96 11.15 15.48 6.25
CA PRO A 96 12.01 16.50 5.66
C PRO A 96 12.12 16.33 4.13
N LEU A 97 12.08 17.44 3.38
CA LEU A 97 12.19 17.41 1.92
C LEU A 97 13.54 16.86 1.43
N SER A 98 14.62 17.10 2.17
CA SER A 98 15.93 16.55 1.88
C SER A 98 15.91 15.02 1.86
N GLU A 99 15.24 14.40 2.85
CA GLU A 99 15.06 12.96 2.95
C GLU A 99 14.08 12.43 1.89
N ALA A 100 12.97 13.16 1.68
CA ALA A 100 11.97 12.83 0.68
C ALA A 100 12.54 12.78 -0.74
N LYS A 101 13.45 13.70 -1.09
CA LYS A 101 14.06 13.79 -2.43
C LYS A 101 15.18 12.77 -2.67
N THR A 102 15.85 12.32 -1.62
CA THR A 102 17.05 11.47 -1.73
C THR A 102 16.74 10.02 -1.36
N THR A 103 16.53 9.76 -0.07
CA THR A 103 16.42 8.43 0.51
C THR A 103 15.04 7.81 0.25
N LEU A 104 13.97 8.56 0.51
CA LEU A 104 12.63 7.95 0.58
C LEU A 104 12.06 7.53 -0.79
N ARG A 105 12.50 8.17 -1.88
CA ARG A 105 12.15 7.73 -3.25
C ARG A 105 12.68 6.33 -3.56
N GLN A 106 13.75 5.93 -2.89
CA GLN A 106 14.34 4.60 -3.03
C GLN A 106 13.87 3.65 -1.93
N ARG A 107 13.66 4.15 -0.72
CA ARG A 107 13.26 3.37 0.45
C ARG A 107 12.16 4.13 1.19
N PRO A 108 10.89 3.98 0.79
CA PRO A 108 9.80 4.71 1.41
C PRO A 108 9.64 4.28 2.87
N ILE A 109 9.08 5.17 3.68
CA ILE A 109 8.60 4.84 5.02
C ILE A 109 7.40 3.90 4.86
N VAL A 110 7.41 2.76 5.56
CA VAL A 110 6.35 1.75 5.41
C VAL A 110 5.77 1.42 6.79
N TYR A 111 4.46 1.59 6.92
CA TYR A 111 3.70 1.13 8.07
C TYR A 111 2.78 -0.03 7.71
N TYR A 112 2.75 -1.03 8.59
CA TYR A 112 1.79 -2.12 8.52
C TYR A 112 1.11 -2.27 9.88
N ARG A 113 -0.20 -2.01 9.91
CA ARG A 113 -1.01 -2.13 11.14
C ARG A 113 -0.37 -1.39 12.32
N GLY A 114 0.04 -0.14 12.09
CA GLY A 114 0.59 0.76 13.10
C GLY A 114 2.06 0.55 13.41
N LYS A 115 2.72 -0.47 12.85
CA LYS A 115 4.15 -0.73 13.06
C LYS A 115 4.98 -0.26 11.88
N LEU A 116 6.04 0.49 12.18
CA LEU A 116 7.05 0.85 11.19
C LEU A 116 7.82 -0.42 10.79
N MET A 117 7.95 -0.64 9.49
CA MET A 117 8.66 -1.76 8.91
C MET A 117 9.53 -1.26 7.75
N SER A 118 10.57 -2.02 7.41
CA SER A 118 11.25 -1.81 6.13
C SER A 118 10.39 -2.32 4.97
N ALA A 119 10.57 -1.71 3.79
CA ALA A 119 9.86 -2.16 2.59
C ALA A 119 10.10 -3.65 2.25
N ALA A 120 11.30 -4.18 2.55
CA ALA A 120 11.62 -5.59 2.32
C ALA A 120 10.89 -6.54 3.29
N GLU A 121 10.72 -6.13 4.54
CA GLU A 121 9.96 -6.93 5.52
C GLU A 121 8.46 -6.94 5.19
N PHE A 122 7.93 -5.82 4.71
CA PHE A 122 6.55 -5.73 4.25
C PHE A 122 6.29 -6.66 3.06
N ASP A 123 7.14 -6.59 2.03
CA ASP A 123 7.02 -7.43 0.83
C ASP A 123 7.00 -8.92 1.20
N ARG A 124 7.91 -9.32 2.09
CA ARG A 124 7.96 -10.69 2.62
C ARG A 124 6.68 -11.05 3.39
N SER A 125 6.18 -10.16 4.24
CA SER A 125 4.97 -10.40 5.05
C SER A 125 3.72 -10.55 4.18
N TRP A 126 3.56 -9.68 3.18
CA TRP A 126 2.45 -9.69 2.25
C TRP A 126 2.41 -10.98 1.42
N HIS A 127 3.56 -11.39 0.87
CA HIS A 127 3.65 -12.63 0.13
C HIS A 127 3.32 -13.85 0.98
N VAL A 128 3.82 -13.92 2.22
CA VAL A 128 3.49 -15.03 3.13
C VAL A 128 1.98 -15.13 3.38
N GLN A 129 1.28 -14.00 3.58
CA GLN A 129 -0.17 -14.02 3.74
C GLN A 129 -0.90 -14.53 2.49
N GLN A 130 -0.51 -14.09 1.30
CA GLN A 130 -1.11 -14.58 0.05
C GLN A 130 -0.92 -16.10 -0.13
N TYR A 131 0.27 -16.62 0.19
CA TYR A 131 0.53 -18.06 0.15
C TYR A 131 -0.33 -18.84 1.14
N VAL A 132 -0.46 -18.39 2.39
CA VAL A 132 -1.27 -19.08 3.41
C VAL A 132 -2.75 -19.12 3.00
N VAL A 133 -3.31 -18.01 2.54
CA VAL A 133 -4.70 -17.96 2.07
C VAL A 133 -4.91 -18.87 0.86
N GLY A 134 -3.99 -18.83 -0.11
CA GLY A 134 -4.05 -19.68 -1.30
C GLY A 134 -4.02 -21.17 -0.96
N VAL A 135 -3.13 -21.59 -0.06
CA VAL A 135 -3.04 -22.99 0.40
C VAL A 135 -4.32 -23.40 1.13
N TYR A 136 -4.86 -22.54 1.99
CA TYR A 136 -6.08 -22.84 2.73
C TYR A 136 -7.29 -23.04 1.80
N LEU A 137 -7.43 -22.18 0.79
CA LEU A 137 -8.49 -22.31 -0.23
C LEU A 137 -8.37 -23.62 -1.03
N ILE A 138 -7.16 -24.03 -1.38
CA ILE A 138 -6.90 -25.30 -2.06
C ILE A 138 -7.30 -26.49 -1.16
N ILE A 139 -6.92 -26.45 0.11
CA ILE A 139 -7.28 -27.51 1.08
C ILE A 139 -8.80 -27.58 1.24
N CYS A 140 -9.50 -26.46 1.39
CA CYS A 140 -10.96 -26.43 1.47
C CYS A 140 -11.62 -26.98 0.21
N ALA A 141 -11.12 -26.62 -0.99
CA ALA A 141 -11.62 -27.14 -2.25
C ALA A 141 -11.43 -28.67 -2.36
N LEU A 142 -10.25 -29.17 -1.99
CA LEU A 142 -9.98 -30.62 -1.93
C LEU A 142 -10.91 -31.33 -0.95
N PHE A 143 -11.14 -30.76 0.22
CA PHE A 143 -12.03 -31.35 1.22
C PHE A 143 -13.49 -31.43 0.74
N LEU A 144 -13.96 -30.40 0.04
CA LEU A 144 -15.28 -30.36 -0.58
C LEU A 144 -15.41 -31.39 -1.71
N LEU A 145 -14.39 -31.54 -2.55
CA LEU A 145 -14.35 -32.55 -3.62
C LEU A 145 -14.36 -33.97 -3.06
N ILE A 146 -13.56 -34.25 -2.03
CA ILE A 146 -13.52 -35.56 -1.36
C ILE A 146 -14.88 -35.88 -0.72
N ARG A 147 -15.50 -34.92 -0.02
CA ARG A 147 -16.85 -35.11 0.54
C ARG A 147 -17.90 -35.33 -0.53
N GLY A 148 -17.86 -34.57 -1.63
CA GLY A 148 -18.74 -34.77 -2.77
C GLY A 148 -18.62 -36.16 -3.37
N ALA A 149 -17.39 -36.63 -3.60
CA ALA A 149 -17.12 -37.97 -4.12
C ALA A 149 -17.60 -39.09 -3.18
N LEU A 150 -17.43 -38.93 -1.86
CA LEU A 150 -17.92 -39.87 -0.86
C LEU A 150 -19.46 -39.94 -0.82
N LEU A 151 -20.15 -38.79 -0.93
CA LEU A 151 -21.61 -38.73 -0.95
C LEU A 151 -22.20 -39.38 -2.22
N ILE A 152 -21.59 -39.14 -3.38
CA ILE A 152 -22.02 -39.77 -4.64
C ILE A 152 -21.89 -41.29 -4.54
N ARG A 153 -20.75 -41.78 -4.05
CA ARG A 153 -20.46 -43.22 -3.89
C ARG A 153 -21.38 -43.91 -2.88
N TRP A 154 -21.85 -43.20 -1.85
CA TRP A 154 -22.81 -43.72 -0.89
C TRP A 154 -24.24 -43.78 -1.45
N SER A 155 -24.62 -42.84 -2.34
CA SER A 155 -25.92 -42.88 -3.02
C SER A 155 -26.02 -44.04 -4.02
N SER A 156 -24.92 -44.36 -4.72
CA SER A 156 -24.89 -45.45 -5.70
C SER A 156 -24.81 -46.85 -5.08
N SER A 157 -24.49 -46.98 -3.79
CA SER A 157 -24.53 -48.27 -3.09
C SER A 157 -25.89 -48.57 -2.43
N LYS A 158 -26.86 -47.66 -2.55
CA LYS A 158 -28.21 -47.77 -1.96
C LYS A 158 -29.33 -47.91 -3.01
N ALA A 159 -28.98 -47.89 -4.30
CA ALA A 159 -29.84 -48.27 -5.42
C ALA A 159 -29.51 -49.71 -5.82
#